data_AF-A0A455U785-F1
#
_entry.id   AF-A0A455U785-F1
#
_cell.length_a   1.000
_cell.length_b   1.000
_cell.length_c   1.000
_cell.angle_alpha   90.00
_cell.angle_beta   90.00
_cell.angle_gamma   90.00
#
_symmetry.space_group_name_H-M   'P 1'
#
loop_
_entity.id
_entity.type
_entity.pdbx_description
1 polymer ?
#
loop_
_entity_poly.entity_id
_entity_poly.type
_entity_poly.pdbx_seq_one_letter_code
_entity_poly.pdbx_strand_id
1 'polypeptide(L)'
;MANEVITPIDQLLILQESPRGGLISAQSDAQAVTAWLEEYVDSPQTWKAYRRESERLLLWLTSQGLTLRNINRETLRRFELFLSDPNPSDQWVGPSKATCTSGMAAVSWALIAR
;
A
#
# COMPACT_ATOMS: atom_id res chain seq x y z
N MET A 1 -21.79 38.48 -23.57
CA MET A 1 -21.44 37.87 -22.26
C MET A 1 -22.51 36.84 -21.95
N ALA A 2 -22.49 35.69 -22.61
CA ALA A 2 -23.41 34.60 -22.31
C ALA A 2 -22.80 33.77 -21.18
N ASN A 3 -23.43 33.77 -20.02
CA ASN A 3 -23.04 32.93 -18.89
C ASN A 3 -23.64 31.55 -19.12
N GLU A 4 -22.83 30.62 -19.63
CA GLU A 4 -23.26 29.25 -19.89
C GLU A 4 -23.59 28.55 -18.57
N VAL A 5 -24.88 28.39 -18.31
CA VAL A 5 -25.41 27.62 -17.19
C VAL A 5 -25.11 26.16 -17.47
N ILE A 6 -24.07 25.64 -16.79
CA ILE A 6 -23.75 24.20 -16.78
C ILE A 6 -24.98 23.48 -16.24
N THR A 7 -25.69 22.76 -17.11
CA THR A 7 -26.84 21.96 -16.72
C THR A 7 -26.37 20.69 -15.98
N PRO A 8 -27.14 20.18 -15.00
CA PRO A 8 -26.73 19.03 -14.17
C PRO A 8 -26.53 17.71 -14.93
N ILE A 9 -26.79 17.67 -16.24
CA ILE A 9 -26.55 16.50 -17.10
C ILE A 9 -25.06 16.41 -17.49
N ASP A 10 -24.33 17.53 -17.50
CA ASP A 10 -22.88 17.55 -17.77
C ASP A 10 -22.09 16.80 -16.67
N GLN A 11 -22.60 16.83 -15.43
CA GLN A 11 -22.02 16.07 -14.31
C GLN A 11 -22.17 14.54 -14.45
N LEU A 12 -23.10 14.05 -15.26
CA LEU A 12 -23.30 12.61 -15.44
C LEU A 12 -22.38 12.00 -16.50
N LEU A 13 -21.77 12.80 -17.39
CA LEU A 13 -20.73 12.34 -18.32
C LEU A 13 -19.36 12.20 -17.64
N ILE A 14 -19.13 12.93 -16.54
CA ILE A 14 -17.93 12.80 -15.69
C ILE A 14 -17.93 11.46 -14.91
N LEU A 15 -19.06 10.77 -14.80
CA LEU A 15 -19.16 9.44 -14.19
C LEU A 15 -18.67 8.29 -15.11
N GLN A 16 -18.15 8.59 -16.30
CA GLN A 16 -17.53 7.61 -17.21
C GLN A 16 -16.06 7.93 -17.52
N GLU A 17 -15.44 8.89 -16.83
CA GLU A 17 -13.98 8.91 -16.70
C GLU A 17 -13.56 7.86 -15.67
N SER A 18 -13.86 6.59 -16.00
CA SER A 18 -13.06 5.48 -15.49
C SER A 18 -11.61 5.89 -15.75
N PRO A 19 -10.76 6.03 -14.71
CA PRO A 19 -9.42 6.54 -14.91
C PRO A 19 -8.78 5.68 -15.99
N ARG A 20 -8.54 6.28 -17.17
CA ARG A 20 -7.63 5.71 -18.17
C ARG A 20 -6.17 5.82 -17.68
N GLY A 21 -5.97 5.85 -16.35
CA GLY A 21 -4.70 5.65 -15.65
C GLY A 21 -4.54 4.15 -15.45
N GLY A 22 -3.59 3.60 -16.21
CA GLY A 22 -3.52 2.21 -16.62
C GLY A 22 -3.58 1.17 -15.51
N LEU A 23 -4.21 0.04 -15.85
CA LEU A 23 -3.97 -1.22 -15.18
C LEU A 23 -2.47 -1.39 -14.96
N ILE A 24 -2.06 -1.62 -13.71
CA ILE A 24 -0.68 -1.98 -13.40
C ILE A 24 -0.43 -3.36 -13.97
N SER A 25 0.46 -3.45 -14.97
CA SER A 25 0.88 -4.73 -15.54
C SER A 25 1.83 -5.43 -14.57
N ALA A 26 1.27 -6.12 -13.58
CA ALA A 26 2.00 -6.87 -12.56
C ALA A 26 1.68 -8.36 -12.62
N GLN A 27 2.72 -9.18 -12.56
CA GLN A 27 2.62 -10.65 -12.50
C GLN A 27 2.62 -11.16 -11.05
N SER A 28 2.93 -10.30 -10.07
CA SER A 28 2.93 -10.63 -8.65
C SER A 28 2.51 -9.44 -7.80
N ASP A 29 2.08 -9.71 -6.57
CA ASP A 29 1.69 -8.68 -5.61
C ASP A 29 2.83 -7.68 -5.33
N ALA A 30 4.07 -8.18 -5.28
CA ALA A 30 5.26 -7.35 -5.11
C ALA A 30 5.48 -6.41 -6.30
N GLN A 31 5.26 -6.88 -7.53
CA GLN A 31 5.34 -6.04 -8.73
C GLN A 31 4.23 -4.98 -8.73
N ALA A 32 3.02 -5.33 -8.29
CA ALA A 32 1.90 -4.39 -8.23
C ALA A 32 2.19 -3.25 -7.25
N VAL A 33 2.68 -3.57 -6.05
CA VAL A 33 3.07 -2.56 -5.05
C VAL A 33 4.25 -1.71 -5.53
N THR A 34 5.24 -2.31 -6.19
CA THR A 34 6.41 -1.57 -6.69
C THR A 34 6.00 -0.54 -7.73
N ALA A 35 5.19 -0.94 -8.72
CA ALA A 35 4.70 -0.02 -9.74
C ALA A 35 3.83 1.10 -9.16
N TRP A 36 3.00 0.81 -8.16
CA TRP A 36 2.25 1.84 -7.42
C TRP A 36 3.18 2.81 -6.66
N LEU A 37 4.28 2.31 -6.08
CA LEU A 37 5.26 3.15 -5.37
C LEU A 37 6.05 4.08 -6.31
N GLU A 38 6.18 3.76 -7.61
CA GLU A 38 6.83 4.63 -8.58
C GLU A 38 6.12 5.98 -8.72
N GLU A 39 4.81 6.04 -8.45
CA GLU A 39 4.02 7.28 -8.43
C GLU A 39 4.47 8.28 -7.34
N TYR A 40 5.22 7.80 -6.34
CA TYR A 40 5.63 8.59 -5.17
C TYR A 40 7.14 8.85 -5.09
N VAL A 41 7.89 8.53 -6.16
CA VAL A 41 9.36 8.67 -6.18
C VAL A 41 9.85 10.09 -5.86
N ASP A 42 9.09 11.11 -6.24
CA ASP A 42 9.39 12.53 -5.98
C ASP A 42 9.14 12.96 -4.52
N SER A 43 8.47 12.11 -3.73
CA SER A 43 8.14 12.37 -2.32
C SER A 43 8.81 11.34 -1.41
N PRO A 44 10.11 11.47 -1.12
CA PRO A 44 10.91 10.40 -0.49
C PRO A 44 10.46 10.02 0.93
N GLN A 45 9.84 10.93 1.68
CA GLN A 45 9.30 10.62 3.01
C GLN A 45 8.01 9.79 2.89
N THR A 46 7.09 10.20 2.02
CA THR A 46 5.84 9.48 1.71
C THR A 46 6.16 8.11 1.13
N TRP A 47 7.08 8.04 0.16
CA TRP A 47 7.55 6.80 -0.44
C TRP A 47 8.07 5.82 0.61
N LYS A 48 8.94 6.26 1.53
CA LYS A 48 9.46 5.40 2.61
C LYS A 48 8.35 4.89 3.54
N ALA A 49 7.39 5.75 3.87
CA ALA A 49 6.27 5.38 4.72
C ALA A 49 5.36 4.34 4.04
N TYR A 50 4.98 4.59 2.79
CA TYR A 50 4.13 3.69 2.00
C TYR A 50 4.82 2.38 1.72
N ARG A 51 6.10 2.42 1.34
CA ARG A 51 6.93 1.23 1.18
C ARG A 51 6.90 0.36 2.44
N ARG A 52 7.19 0.95 3.61
CA ARG A 52 7.23 0.22 4.89
C ARG A 52 5.87 -0.42 5.22
N GLU A 53 4.77 0.27 4.97
CA GLU A 53 3.44 -0.23 5.32
C GLU A 53 2.96 -1.30 4.34
N SER A 54 3.15 -1.09 3.04
CA SER A 54 2.80 -2.06 2.02
C SER A 54 3.63 -3.34 2.16
N GLU A 55 4.92 -3.24 2.48
CA GLU A 55 5.76 -4.40 2.81
C GLU A 55 5.21 -5.20 4.00
N ARG A 56 4.81 -4.50 5.07
CA ARG A 56 4.22 -5.15 6.25
C ARG A 56 2.96 -5.90 5.88
N LEU A 57 2.09 -5.30 5.07
CA LEU A 57 0.87 -5.94 4.58
C LEU A 57 1.20 -7.19 3.74
N LEU A 58 2.13 -7.10 2.79
CA LEU A 58 2.51 -8.24 1.94
C LEU A 58 3.09 -9.40 2.74
N LEU A 59 3.98 -9.10 3.69
CA LEU A 59 4.53 -10.09 4.61
C LEU A 59 3.42 -10.75 5.42
N TRP A 60 2.51 -9.94 5.98
CA TRP A 60 1.44 -10.45 6.82
C TRP A 60 0.51 -11.36 6.01
N LEU A 61 0.11 -10.95 4.81
CA LEU A 61 -0.68 -11.79 3.90
C LEU A 61 0.02 -13.12 3.61
N THR A 62 1.30 -13.09 3.29
CA THR A 62 2.10 -14.30 3.02
C THR A 62 2.12 -15.24 4.23
N SER A 63 2.25 -14.70 5.45
CA SER A 63 2.20 -15.49 6.69
C SER A 63 0.87 -16.22 6.91
N GLN A 64 -0.22 -15.68 6.35
CA GLN A 64 -1.56 -16.26 6.41
C GLN A 64 -1.87 -17.16 5.20
N GLY A 65 -0.93 -17.31 4.25
CA GLY A 65 -1.17 -18.00 2.97
C GLY A 65 -2.10 -17.24 2.02
N LEU A 66 -2.16 -15.91 2.15
CA LEU A 66 -3.01 -15.01 1.37
C LEU A 66 -2.18 -14.14 0.41
N THR A 67 -2.86 -13.59 -0.60
CA THR A 67 -2.33 -12.63 -1.58
C THR A 67 -3.16 -11.35 -1.57
N LEU A 68 -2.74 -10.29 -2.28
CA LEU A 68 -3.52 -9.06 -2.44
C LEU A 68 -4.91 -9.34 -3.02
N ARG A 69 -5.04 -10.36 -3.88
CA ARG A 69 -6.35 -10.78 -4.43
C ARG A 69 -7.33 -11.29 -3.37
N ASN A 70 -6.84 -11.76 -2.22
CA ASN A 70 -7.67 -12.25 -1.14
C ASN A 70 -8.11 -11.14 -0.17
N ILE A 71 -7.66 -9.89 -0.38
CA ILE A 71 -8.03 -8.77 0.49
C ILE A 71 -9.54 -8.56 0.40
N ASN A 72 -10.17 -8.60 1.58
CA ASN A 72 -11.53 -8.20 1.80
C ASN A 72 -11.62 -7.52 3.18
N ARG A 73 -12.83 -7.11 3.58
CA ARG A 73 -13.04 -6.40 4.86
C ARG A 73 -12.63 -7.22 6.08
N GLU A 74 -12.87 -8.52 6.08
CA GLU A 74 -12.48 -9.43 7.18
C GLU A 74 -10.95 -9.58 7.23
N THR A 75 -10.31 -9.77 6.09
CA THR A 75 -8.83 -9.82 5.99
C THR A 75 -8.20 -8.54 6.56
N LEU A 76 -8.73 -7.37 6.20
CA LEU A 76 -8.23 -6.08 6.72
C LEU A 76 -8.47 -5.94 8.23
N ARG A 77 -9.62 -6.39 8.74
CA ARG A 77 -9.89 -6.37 10.18
C ARG A 77 -8.86 -7.19 10.97
N ARG A 78 -8.48 -8.36 10.47
CA ARG A 78 -7.44 -9.19 11.07
C ARG A 78 -6.08 -8.51 11.01
N PHE A 79 -5.79 -7.82 9.91
CA PHE A 79 -4.56 -7.03 9.79
C PHE A 79 -4.54 -5.87 10.79
N GLU A 80 -5.64 -5.14 10.99
CA GLU A 80 -5.75 -4.07 11.99
C GLU A 80 -5.54 -4.58 13.44
N LEU A 81 -6.12 -5.74 13.75
CA LEU A 81 -5.88 -6.41 15.04
C LEU A 81 -4.41 -6.78 15.21
N PHE A 82 -3.79 -7.33 14.16
CA PHE A 82 -2.37 -7.63 14.13
C PHE A 82 -1.48 -6.38 14.29
N LEU A 83 -1.86 -5.23 13.71
CA LEU A 83 -1.14 -3.97 13.90
C LEU A 83 -1.20 -3.47 15.36
N SER A 84 -2.27 -3.82 16.09
CA SER A 84 -2.44 -3.44 17.50
C SER A 84 -1.58 -4.27 18.44
N ASP A 85 -1.45 -5.56 18.17
CA ASP A 85 -0.61 -6.50 18.93
C ASP A 85 0.10 -7.49 17.98
N PRO A 86 1.27 -7.09 17.43
CA PRO A 86 1.97 -7.91 16.46
C PRO A 86 2.68 -9.09 17.13
N ASN A 87 2.21 -10.31 16.86
CA ASN A 87 2.76 -11.55 17.41
C ASN A 87 3.25 -12.48 16.27
N PRO A 88 4.49 -13.00 16.30
CA PRO A 88 5.57 -12.77 17.27
C PRO A 88 6.26 -11.41 17.08
N SER A 89 6.35 -10.61 18.14
CA SER A 89 6.88 -9.24 18.09
C SER A 89 8.31 -9.16 17.53
N ASP A 90 9.14 -10.17 17.77
CA ASP A 90 10.53 -10.24 17.27
C ASP A 90 10.62 -10.20 15.72
N GLN A 91 9.60 -10.69 15.02
CA GLN A 91 9.55 -10.72 13.56
C GLN A 91 9.00 -9.42 12.95
N TRP A 92 8.13 -8.72 13.67
CA TRP A 92 7.30 -7.63 13.14
C TRP A 92 7.60 -6.26 13.73
N VAL A 93 8.20 -6.24 14.92
CA VAL A 93 8.62 -5.04 15.63
C VAL A 93 10.12 -4.92 15.44
N GLY A 94 10.53 -4.00 14.56
CA GLY A 94 11.95 -3.64 14.44
C GLY A 94 12.52 -3.22 15.80
N PRO A 95 13.84 -3.37 16.01
CA PRO A 95 14.46 -3.10 17.31
C PRO A 95 14.00 -1.75 17.84
N SER A 96 13.39 -1.76 19.03
CA SER A 96 12.95 -0.55 19.70
C SER A 96 14.17 0.33 19.94
N LYS A 97 14.41 1.30 19.05
CA LYS A 97 15.47 2.28 19.26
C LYS A 97 15.16 3.03 20.54
N ALA A 98 15.90 2.72 21.60
CA ALA A 98 16.22 3.72 22.60
C ALA A 98 16.95 4.86 21.86
N THR A 99 16.18 5.91 21.57
CA THR A 99 16.57 7.32 21.44
C THR A 99 17.64 7.71 20.41
N CYS A 100 17.23 8.60 19.49
CA CYS A 100 18.03 9.49 18.65
C CYS A 100 19.00 8.88 17.60
N THR A 101 19.09 9.57 16.46
CA THR A 101 20.00 9.36 15.32
C THR A 101 19.54 8.35 14.25
N SER A 102 19.04 8.92 13.16
CA SER A 102 18.86 8.37 11.79
C SER A 102 19.54 7.02 11.50
N GLY A 103 18.76 6.04 11.00
CA GLY A 103 19.26 4.77 10.46
C GLY A 103 18.22 3.64 10.58
N MET A 104 17.37 3.47 9.56
CA MET A 104 16.27 2.49 9.51
C MET A 104 16.80 1.05 9.44
N ALA A 105 16.44 0.21 10.41
CA ALA A 105 16.67 -1.23 10.37
C ALA A 105 15.64 -1.90 9.44
N ALA A 106 16.16 -2.63 8.46
CA ALA A 106 15.44 -3.17 7.32
C ALA A 106 14.59 -4.39 7.68
N VAL A 107 13.30 -4.34 7.32
CA VAL A 107 12.54 -5.57 7.07
C VAL A 107 13.08 -6.11 5.75
N SER A 108 13.90 -7.16 5.82
CA SER A 108 14.70 -7.62 4.69
C SER A 108 13.82 -8.23 3.59
N TRP A 109 13.80 -7.62 2.41
CA TRP A 109 13.10 -8.06 1.19
C TRP A 109 13.46 -9.47 0.71
N ALA A 110 14.55 -10.06 1.21
CA ALA A 110 15.09 -11.31 0.70
C ALA A 110 14.19 -12.54 0.90
N LEU A 111 13.09 -12.44 1.67
CA LEU A 111 12.22 -13.58 1.97
C LEU A 111 10.95 -13.66 1.11
N ILE A 112 10.55 -12.59 0.41
CA ILE A 112 9.23 -12.52 -0.27
C ILE A 112 9.35 -12.80 -1.79
N ALA A 113 10.54 -12.73 -2.37
CA ALA A 113 10.75 -12.79 -3.82
C ALA A 113 11.33 -14.12 -4.33
N ARG A 114 10.95 -15.27 -3.74
CA ARG A 114 11.38 -16.60 -4.22
C ARG A 114 10.28 -17.34 -4.95
#